data_AF-A0A8J2KDL0-F1
#
_entry.id   AF-A0A8J2KDL0-F1
#
_cell.length_a   1.000
_cell.length_b   1.000
_cell.length_c   1.000
_cell.angle_alpha   90.00
_cell.angle_beta   90.00
_cell.angle_gamma   90.00
#
_symmetry.space_group_name_H-M   'P 1'
#
loop_
_entity.id
_entity.type
_entity.pdbx_description
1 polymer ?
#
loop_
_entity_poly.entity_id
_entity_poly.type
_entity_poly.pdbx_seq_one_letter_code
_entity_poly.pdbx_strand_id
1 'polypeptide(L)'
;MEYYAVAFEDYEYTEAVPGSWFNNEKPFCSWPEKATTKELGCFLKKSVKPASDWENYKILKCRGPYNMLTQARQRASLMEDAAGDVTTDVEGSRKKRKPKGYNINHSQPQKIAKLLPLTPHTEK
;
A
#
# COMPACT_ATOMS: atom_id res chain seq x y z
N MET A 1 -8.64 -2.43 -9.26
CA MET A 1 -7.47 -3.33 -9.33
C MET A 1 -7.51 -4.22 -8.12
N GLU A 2 -7.60 -5.52 -8.35
CA GLU A 2 -7.82 -6.50 -7.30
C GLU A 2 -6.52 -7.24 -7.00
N TYR A 3 -6.34 -7.56 -5.72
CA TYR A 3 -5.21 -8.32 -5.20
C TYR A 3 -5.70 -9.55 -4.46
N TYR A 4 -4.93 -10.62 -4.51
CA TYR A 4 -5.19 -11.88 -3.85
C TYR A 4 -3.99 -12.23 -2.97
N ALA A 5 -4.26 -12.84 -1.82
CA ALA A 5 -3.24 -13.51 -1.02
C ALA A 5 -3.20 -14.97 -1.45
N VAL A 6 -2.05 -15.46 -1.88
CA VAL A 6 -1.86 -16.82 -2.37
C VAL A 6 -0.81 -17.55 -1.55
N ALA A 7 -1.06 -18.83 -1.28
CA ALA A 7 -0.09 -19.79 -0.79
C ALA A 7 0.32 -20.67 -1.96
N PHE A 8 1.62 -20.76 -2.23
CA PHE A 8 2.14 -21.62 -3.29
C PHE A 8 2.19 -23.08 -2.80
N GLU A 9 2.00 -24.05 -3.70
CA GLU A 9 2.07 -25.48 -3.36
C GLU A 9 3.53 -25.94 -3.23
N ASP A 10 4.36 -25.58 -4.20
CA ASP A 10 5.78 -25.97 -4.24
C ASP A 10 6.64 -25.24 -3.20
N TYR A 11 6.12 -24.15 -2.63
CA TYR A 11 6.86 -23.36 -1.65
C TYR A 11 5.96 -23.01 -0.47
N GLU A 12 6.42 -23.30 0.74
CA GLU A 12 5.74 -22.96 2.00
C GLU A 12 5.79 -21.45 2.33
N TYR A 13 5.67 -20.59 1.32
CA TYR A 13 5.54 -19.14 1.51
C TYR A 13 4.21 -18.65 0.92
N THR A 14 3.76 -17.52 1.46
CA THR A 14 2.59 -16.82 0.94
C THR A 14 2.96 -15.45 0.43
N GLU A 15 2.23 -14.96 -0.56
CA GLU A 15 2.47 -13.62 -1.09
C GLU A 15 1.20 -12.99 -1.67
N ALA A 16 1.23 -11.67 -1.82
CA ALA A 16 0.17 -10.91 -2.46
C ALA A 16 0.42 -10.75 -3.95
N VAL A 17 -0.52 -11.20 -4.78
CA VAL A 17 -0.47 -11.12 -6.24
C VAL A 17 -1.61 -10.26 -6.79
N PRO A 18 -1.40 -9.52 -7.89
CA PRO A 18 -2.48 -8.92 -8.66
C PRO A 18 -3.38 -10.00 -9.25
N GLY A 19 -4.69 -9.73 -9.34
CA GLY A 19 -5.64 -10.64 -10.00
C GLY A 19 -5.29 -10.95 -11.45
N SER A 20 -4.56 -10.06 -12.14
CA SER A 20 -4.07 -10.30 -13.50
C SER A 20 -3.01 -11.40 -13.60
N TRP A 21 -2.44 -11.85 -12.49
CA TRP A 21 -1.45 -12.95 -12.45
C TRP A 21 -2.11 -14.29 -12.14
N PHE A 22 -3.36 -14.25 -11.68
CA PHE A 22 -4.14 -15.42 -11.37
C PHE A 22 -4.87 -15.90 -12.63
N ASN A 23 -4.73 -17.18 -12.95
CA ASN A 23 -5.57 -17.79 -13.97
C ASN A 23 -6.87 -18.28 -13.32
N ASN A 24 -8.02 -17.79 -13.76
CA ASN A 24 -9.31 -18.18 -13.17
C ASN A 24 -9.73 -19.62 -13.53
N GLU A 25 -9.18 -20.19 -14.61
CA GLU A 25 -9.57 -21.51 -15.11
C GLU A 25 -8.81 -22.65 -14.41
N LYS A 26 -7.63 -22.35 -13.87
CA LYS A 26 -6.76 -23.32 -13.22
C LYS A 26 -6.07 -22.65 -12.03
N PRO A 27 -5.85 -23.34 -10.90
CA PRO A 27 -5.24 -22.76 -9.70
C PRO A 27 -3.72 -22.53 -9.87
N PHE A 28 -3.34 -21.74 -10.87
CA PHE A 28 -1.97 -21.34 -11.14
C PHE A 28 -1.83 -19.81 -11.06
N CYS A 29 -0.70 -19.37 -10.54
CA CYS A 29 -0.25 -17.98 -10.58
C CYS A 29 0.97 -17.88 -11.47
N SER A 30 0.97 -16.93 -12.41
CA SER A 30 2.21 -16.56 -13.10
C SER A 30 3.07 -15.71 -12.17
N TRP A 31 4.32 -16.10 -11.96
CA TRP A 31 5.24 -15.45 -11.04
C TRP A 31 6.63 -15.29 -11.67
N PRO A 32 7.29 -14.13 -11.50
CA PRO A 32 8.59 -13.87 -12.09
C PRO A 32 9.73 -14.39 -11.20
N GLU A 33 10.11 -15.67 -11.34
CA GLU A 33 11.18 -16.29 -10.52
C GLU A 33 12.50 -15.51 -10.58
N LYS A 34 12.85 -15.02 -11.77
CA LYS A 34 14.13 -14.34 -12.05
C LYS A 34 14.16 -12.88 -11.59
N ALA A 35 13.06 -12.35 -11.05
CA ALA A 35 12.99 -10.95 -10.65
C ALA A 35 13.65 -10.73 -9.29
N THR A 36 14.47 -9.68 -9.19
CA THR A 36 14.97 -9.23 -7.89
C THR A 36 13.82 -8.71 -7.00
N THR A 37 13.99 -8.70 -5.68
CA THR A 37 12.98 -8.16 -4.74
C THR A 37 12.53 -6.74 -5.09
N LYS A 38 13.44 -5.92 -5.63
CA LYS A 38 13.14 -4.55 -6.08
C LYS A 38 12.23 -4.56 -7.31
N GLU A 39 12.53 -5.40 -8.30
CA GLU A 39 11.72 -5.56 -9.51
C GLU A 39 10.34 -6.13 -9.19
N LEU A 40 10.29 -7.16 -8.35
CA LEU A 40 9.04 -7.73 -7.87
C LEU A 40 8.18 -6.67 -7.18
N GLY A 41 8.78 -5.84 -6.30
CA GLY A 41 8.09 -4.70 -5.69
C GLY A 41 7.55 -3.68 -6.72
N CYS A 42 8.27 -3.45 -7.82
CA CYS A 42 7.80 -2.63 -8.92
C CYS A 42 6.65 -3.29 -9.70
N PHE A 43 6.75 -4.59 -9.98
CA PHE A 43 5.72 -5.35 -10.68
C PHE A 43 4.41 -5.42 -9.90
N LEU A 44 4.47 -5.63 -8.58
CA LEU A 44 3.29 -5.65 -7.70
C LEU A 44 2.65 -4.26 -7.57
N LYS A 45 3.46 -3.20 -7.46
CA LYS A 45 2.95 -1.82 -7.35
C LYS A 45 2.31 -1.33 -8.66
N LYS A 46 2.89 -1.69 -9.80
CA LYS A 46 2.39 -1.32 -11.13
C LYS A 46 1.39 -2.34 -11.69
N SER A 47 1.26 -3.48 -11.02
CA SER A 47 0.49 -4.64 -11.47
C SER A 47 0.74 -4.98 -12.94
N VAL A 48 2.03 -5.13 -13.25
CA VAL A 48 2.50 -5.48 -14.59
C VAL A 48 1.89 -6.81 -14.99
N LYS A 49 1.39 -6.95 -16.21
CA LYS A 49 0.83 -8.23 -16.67
C LYS A 49 1.92 -9.29 -16.79
N PRO A 50 1.60 -10.58 -16.57
CA PRO A 50 2.55 -11.66 -16.78
C PRO A 50 3.15 -11.61 -18.18
N ALA A 51 4.47 -11.78 -18.26
CA ALA A 51 5.19 -11.91 -19.52
C ALA A 51 5.45 -13.39 -19.84
N SER A 52 5.85 -13.69 -21.07
CA SER A 52 6.13 -15.07 -21.51
C SER A 52 7.28 -15.74 -20.74
N ASP A 53 8.20 -14.95 -20.17
CA ASP A 53 9.31 -15.44 -19.34
C ASP A 53 8.93 -15.75 -17.89
N TRP A 54 7.67 -15.55 -17.49
CA TRP A 54 7.20 -15.86 -16.14
C TRP A 54 6.76 -17.31 -16.04
N GLU A 55 6.98 -17.90 -14.87
CA GLU A 55 6.67 -19.31 -14.62
C GLU A 55 5.32 -19.44 -13.91
N ASN A 56 4.64 -20.56 -14.13
CA ASN A 56 3.33 -20.81 -13.54
C ASN A 56 3.47 -21.73 -12.34
N TYR A 57 3.10 -21.24 -11.17
CA TYR A 57 3.16 -21.99 -9.92
C TYR A 57 1.77 -22.38 -9.48
N LYS A 58 1.65 -23.59 -8.95
CA LYS A 58 0.41 -24.06 -8.36
C LYS A 58 0.13 -23.33 -7.07
N ILE A 59 -1.13 -22.99 -6.88
CA ILE A 59 -1.64 -22.31 -5.71
C ILE A 59 -2.37 -23.34 -4.86
N LEU A 60 -1.92 -23.53 -3.63
CA LEU A 60 -2.59 -24.40 -2.66
C LEU A 60 -3.84 -23.72 -2.09
N LYS A 61 -3.74 -22.42 -1.78
CA LYS A 61 -4.82 -21.65 -1.16
C LYS A 61 -4.79 -20.21 -1.63
N CYS A 62 -5.97 -19.65 -1.91
CA CYS A 62 -6.11 -18.24 -2.22
C CYS A 62 -7.14 -17.57 -1.28
N ARG A 63 -6.95 -16.28 -1.00
CA ARG A 63 -7.94 -15.42 -0.33
C ARG A 63 -8.03 -14.06 -1.04
N GLY A 64 -9.24 -13.53 -1.12
CA GLY A 64 -9.55 -12.26 -1.79
C GLY A 64 -10.89 -12.34 -2.52
N PRO A 65 -11.17 -11.39 -3.44
CA PRO A 65 -10.33 -10.26 -3.84
C PRO A 65 -10.21 -9.16 -2.76
N TYR A 66 -9.11 -8.40 -2.82
CA TYR A 66 -8.86 -7.21 -2.01
C TYR A 66 -8.57 -5.98 -2.87
N ASN A 67 -8.96 -4.80 -2.40
CA ASN A 67 -8.79 -3.53 -3.14
C ASN A 67 -7.42 -2.86 -2.92
N MET A 68 -6.62 -3.33 -1.97
CA MET A 68 -5.32 -2.74 -1.61
C MET A 68 -4.25 -3.81 -1.45
N LEU A 69 -3.08 -3.60 -2.07
CA LEU A 69 -1.92 -4.50 -1.95
C LEU A 69 -1.51 -4.73 -0.49
N THR A 70 -1.55 -3.69 0.35
CA THR A 70 -1.23 -3.79 1.78
C THR A 70 -2.19 -4.73 2.53
N GLN A 71 -3.47 -4.74 2.15
CA GLN A 71 -4.46 -5.62 2.76
C GLN A 71 -4.23 -7.07 2.35
N ALA A 72 -3.95 -7.32 1.07
CA ALA A 72 -3.60 -8.63 0.57
C ALA A 72 -2.32 -9.17 1.25
N ARG A 73 -1.28 -8.35 1.41
CA ARG A 73 -0.05 -8.75 2.11
C ARG A 73 -0.26 -9.09 3.58
N GLN A 74 -1.06 -8.31 4.30
CA GLN A 74 -1.41 -8.65 5.69
C GLN A 74 -2.13 -10.00 5.77
N ARG A 75 -2.97 -10.30 4.78
CA ARG A 75 -3.70 -11.57 4.71
C ARG A 75 -2.81 -12.74 4.30
N ALA A 76 -1.80 -12.50 3.46
CA ALA A 76 -0.75 -13.47 3.15
C ALA A 76 0.02 -13.83 4.44
N SER A 77 0.58 -12.86 5.16
CA SER A 77 1.27 -13.11 6.44
C SER A 77 0.43 -13.96 7.41
N LEU A 78 -0.85 -13.62 7.59
CA LEU A 78 -1.75 -14.41 8.45
C LEU A 78 -1.98 -15.86 7.97
N MET A 79 -1.81 -16.14 6.68
CA MET A 79 -1.90 -17.50 6.13
C MET A 79 -0.65 -18.32 6.45
N GLU A 80 0.53 -17.69 6.49
CA GLU A 80 1.76 -18.32 6.99
C GLU A 80 1.66 -18.61 8.49
N ASP A 81 1.25 -17.62 9.29
CA ASP A 81 1.13 -17.76 10.73
C ASP A 81 0.09 -18.83 11.13
N ALA A 82 -1.03 -18.95 10.40
CA ALA A 82 -2.07 -19.93 10.69
C ALA A 82 -1.66 -21.40 10.39
N ALA A 83 -0.57 -21.62 9.67
CA ALA A 83 0.01 -22.95 9.50
C ALA A 83 0.91 -23.34 10.69
N GLY A 84 1.41 -22.33 11.43
CA GLY A 84 2.24 -22.50 12.62
C GLY A 84 1.46 -22.33 13.90
N ASP A 85 0.83 -23.41 14.35
CA ASP A 85 0.51 -23.68 15.76
C ASP A 85 -0.55 -22.81 16.47
N VAL A 86 -1.37 -23.50 17.26
CA VAL A 86 -2.46 -22.93 18.04
C VAL A 86 -1.87 -22.14 19.21
N THR A 87 -2.02 -20.81 19.22
CA THR A 87 -2.25 -19.98 20.42
C THR A 87 -2.17 -18.51 20.01
N THR A 88 -3.30 -17.84 19.83
CA THR A 88 -3.34 -16.39 20.07
C THR A 88 -4.73 -16.00 20.52
N ASP A 89 -4.85 -15.83 21.83
CA ASP A 89 -5.74 -14.86 22.44
C ASP A 89 -5.55 -13.51 21.70
N VAL A 90 -6.48 -13.20 20.79
CA VAL A 90 -6.50 -11.94 20.06
C VAL A 90 -7.14 -10.90 20.98
N GLU A 91 -6.32 -10.31 21.85
CA GLU A 91 -6.64 -9.01 22.41
C GLU A 91 -6.46 -7.96 21.30
N GLY A 92 -7.55 -7.71 20.57
CA GLY A 92 -7.61 -6.64 19.60
C GLY A 92 -7.53 -5.29 20.30
N SER A 93 -6.55 -4.44 19.94
CA SER A 93 -6.62 -3.00 20.24
C SER A 93 -5.91 -2.12 19.21
N ARG A 94 -6.74 -1.69 18.25
CA ARG A 94 -6.83 -0.35 17.62
C ARG A 94 -5.53 0.45 17.43
N LYS A 95 -5.10 0.55 16.16
CA LYS A 95 -4.30 1.68 15.66
C LYS A 95 -5.01 3.01 15.95
N LYS A 96 -4.50 3.80 16.89
CA LYS A 96 -4.85 5.22 17.08
C LYS A 96 -4.44 6.01 15.84
N ARG A 97 -5.41 6.41 15.01
CA ARG A 97 -5.21 7.42 13.95
C ARG A 97 -5.13 8.78 14.64
N LYS A 98 -4.00 9.49 14.52
CA LYS A 98 -3.96 10.93 14.79
C LYS A 98 -4.72 11.65 13.66
N PRO A 99 -5.73 12.51 13.93
CA PRO A 99 -6.32 13.34 12.89
C PRO A 99 -5.29 14.39 12.45
N LYS A 100 -5.05 14.46 11.14
CA LYS A 100 -4.20 15.45 10.49
C LYS A 100 -5.05 16.71 10.30
N GLY A 101 -4.91 17.68 11.21
CA GLY A 101 -5.57 18.97 11.12
C GLY A 101 -5.08 19.72 9.88
N TYR A 102 -5.97 19.85 8.89
CA TYR A 102 -5.81 20.77 7.77
C TYR A 102 -6.45 22.09 8.23
N ASN A 103 -5.66 23.12 8.52
CA ASN A 103 -6.18 24.48 8.68
C ASN A 103 -5.62 25.34 7.55
N ILE A 104 -6.47 25.54 6.55
CA ILE A 104 -6.30 26.52 5.48
C ILE A 104 -6.73 27.85 6.11
N ASN A 105 -5.79 28.72 6.48
CA ASN A 105 -6.05 30.16 6.52
C ASN A 105 -4.82 30.92 6.05
N HIS A 106 -4.92 31.24 4.77
CA HIS A 106 -4.14 32.16 3.97
C HIS A 106 -4.33 33.60 4.48
N SER A 107 -3.23 34.36 4.56
CA SER A 107 -3.12 35.83 4.52
C SER A 107 -3.79 36.70 5.59
N GLN A 108 -2.96 37.30 6.45
CA GLN A 108 -2.74 38.76 6.39
C GLN A 108 -1.54 39.21 7.24
N PRO A 109 -0.59 40.01 6.69
CA PRO A 109 0.37 40.73 7.50
C PRO A 109 -0.29 42.02 8.03
N GLN A 110 -0.68 42.04 9.29
CA GLN A 110 -1.11 43.28 9.95
C GLN A 110 0.14 44.05 10.39
N LYS A 111 0.63 44.88 9.47
CA LYS A 111 1.54 45.98 9.74
C LYS A 111 0.90 46.89 10.78
N ILE A 112 1.59 47.10 11.90
CA ILE A 112 1.20 48.07 12.91
C ILE A 112 1.17 49.46 12.25
N ALA A 113 0.05 50.13 12.44
CA ALA A 113 -0.33 51.37 11.80
C ALA A 113 0.21 52.59 12.55
N LYS A 114 0.74 53.53 11.75
CA LYS A 114 0.63 54.99 11.86
C LYS A 114 1.44 55.70 12.96
N LEU A 115 2.35 56.58 12.54
CA LEU A 115 2.11 58.03 12.73
C LEU A 115 2.98 58.86 11.78
N LEU A 116 2.32 59.52 10.82
CA LEU A 116 2.53 60.86 10.26
C LEU A 116 1.94 60.84 8.84
N PRO A 117 1.06 61.78 8.49
CA PRO A 117 1.56 63.05 7.92
C PRO A 117 0.66 64.26 8.27
N LEU A 118 1.14 65.50 8.26
CA LEU A 118 1.16 66.51 7.17
C LEU A 118 1.51 67.82 7.91
N THR A 119 2.39 68.72 7.47
CA THR A 119 2.23 69.64 6.32
C THR A 119 3.56 70.38 6.00
N PRO A 120 3.67 71.05 4.84
CA PRO A 120 4.88 71.73 4.34
C PRO A 120 4.90 73.26 4.63
N HIS A 121 5.94 73.95 4.08
CA HIS A 121 6.25 75.40 4.04
C HIS A 121 7.13 75.94 5.19
N THR A 122 8.17 76.78 5.05
CA THR A 122 8.76 77.55 3.93
C THR A 122 10.16 78.03 4.37
N GLU A 123 11.10 78.08 3.42
CA GLU A 123 12.24 78.99 3.21
C GLU A 123 12.61 80.05 4.28
N LYS A 124 13.89 80.09 4.65
CA LYS A 124 14.79 81.27 4.50
C LYS A 124 16.25 80.88 4.61
#